data_AF-A0A1H2W1K7-F1
#
_entry.id   AF-A0A1H2W1K7-F1
#
_cell.length_a   1.000
_cell.length_b   1.000
_cell.length_c   1.000
_cell.angle_alpha   90.00
_cell.angle_beta   90.00
_cell.angle_gamma   90.00
#
_symmetry.space_group_name_H-M   'P 1'
#
loop_
_entity.id
_entity.type
_entity.pdbx_description
1 polymer ?
#
loop_
_entity_poly.entity_id
_entity_poly.type
_entity_poly.pdbx_seq_one_letter_code
_entity_poly.pdbx_strand_id
1 'polypeptide(L)'
;MESQLLFLSDLNFNLEVWKRELKFQESEMDYFEEKLEDVAIRSLGSDVMIQLEGFQNKIIREREVMGQLRHRIRMKKREIAQAKFENNAEVKFHEKQVLLKDEMKIFVKMHYDLKEDMMDFFLKNL
;
A
#
# COMPACT_ATOMS: atom_id res chain seq x y z
N MET A 1 9.95 1.00 -31.70
CA MET A 1 10.42 2.21 -30.98
C MET A 1 9.26 3.01 -30.39
N GLU A 2 8.29 3.49 -31.18
CA GLU A 2 7.19 4.33 -30.70
C GLU A 2 6.25 3.61 -29.70
N SER A 3 5.88 2.36 -29.98
CA SER A 3 5.05 1.53 -29.07
C SER A 3 5.72 1.22 -27.72
N GLN A 4 7.04 1.07 -27.70
CA GLN A 4 7.82 0.79 -26.48
C GLN A 4 7.95 2.05 -25.61
N LEU A 5 8.13 3.22 -26.22
CA LEU A 5 8.16 4.50 -25.50
C LEU A 5 6.81 4.80 -24.86
N LEU A 6 5.70 4.53 -25.58
CA LEU A 6 4.34 4.66 -25.05
C LEU A 6 4.14 3.75 -23.83
N PHE A 7 4.52 2.47 -23.95
CA PHE A 7 4.42 1.51 -22.85
C PHE A 7 5.20 1.93 -21.59
N LEU A 8 6.45 2.41 -21.76
CA LEU A 8 7.26 2.89 -20.63
C LEU A 8 6.66 4.16 -19.99
N SER A 9 5.97 4.99 -20.77
CA SER A 9 5.23 6.14 -20.26
C SER A 9 4.04 5.69 -19.39
N ASP A 10 3.22 4.77 -19.90
CA ASP A 10 2.05 4.24 -19.18
C ASP A 10 2.44 3.49 -17.90
N LEU A 11 3.53 2.71 -17.95
CA LEU A 11 4.06 2.06 -16.76
C LEU A 11 4.54 3.08 -15.72
N ASN A 12 5.26 4.12 -16.14
CA ASN A 12 5.70 5.17 -15.22
C ASN A 12 4.52 5.92 -14.61
N PHE A 13 3.45 6.15 -15.38
CA PHE A 13 2.20 6.70 -14.87
C PHE A 13 1.60 5.80 -13.78
N ASN A 14 1.45 4.50 -14.04
CA ASN A 14 0.91 3.55 -13.06
C ASN A 14 1.73 3.51 -11.75
N LEU A 15 3.07 3.55 -11.85
CA LEU A 15 3.95 3.60 -10.69
C LEU A 15 3.74 4.87 -9.84
N GLU A 16 3.50 6.02 -10.48
CA GLU A 16 3.19 7.26 -9.77
C GLU A 16 1.80 7.22 -9.11
N VAL A 17 0.81 6.63 -9.76
CA VAL A 17 -0.52 6.42 -9.18
C VAL A 17 -0.41 5.55 -7.93
N TRP A 18 0.25 4.39 -8.01
CA TRP A 18 0.44 3.51 -6.85
C TRP A 18 1.23 4.16 -5.73
N LYS A 19 2.22 5.00 -6.04
CA LYS A 19 2.95 5.75 -5.01
C LYS A 19 2.05 6.72 -4.25
N ARG A 20 1.10 7.38 -4.94
CA ARG A 20 0.13 8.28 -4.32
C ARG A 20 -0.87 7.50 -3.47
N GLU A 21 -1.35 6.36 -3.98
CA GLU A 21 -2.24 5.45 -3.27
C GLU A 21 -1.63 5.01 -1.94
N LEU A 22 -0.39 4.48 -1.95
CA LEU A 22 0.30 4.06 -0.74
C LEU A 22 0.50 5.20 0.27
N LYS A 23 0.65 6.44 -0.20
CA LYS A 23 0.77 7.60 0.69
C LYS A 23 -0.57 7.95 1.34
N PHE A 24 -1.67 7.84 0.59
CA PHE A 24 -3.00 8.06 1.10
C PHE A 24 -3.36 7.01 2.16
N GLN A 25 -3.12 5.74 1.85
CA GLN A 25 -3.36 4.61 2.76
C GLN A 25 -2.50 4.71 4.03
N GLU A 26 -1.26 5.18 3.93
CA GLU A 26 -0.42 5.46 5.10
C GLU A 26 -1.03 6.54 6.00
N SER A 27 -1.54 7.64 5.43
CA SER A 27 -2.22 8.67 6.23
C SER A 27 -3.54 8.19 6.84
N GLU A 28 -4.26 7.28 6.18
CA GLU A 28 -5.43 6.64 6.79
C GLU A 28 -5.02 5.77 7.98
N MET A 29 -3.92 5.01 7.86
CA MET A 29 -3.40 4.21 8.97
C MET A 29 -2.94 5.03 10.17
N ASP A 30 -2.38 6.23 9.95
CA ASP A 30 -2.06 7.16 11.05
C ASP A 30 -3.34 7.63 11.75
N TYR A 31 -4.37 8.02 10.98
CA TYR A 31 -5.66 8.45 11.52
C TYR A 31 -6.38 7.35 12.33
N PHE A 32 -6.31 6.11 11.85
CA PHE A 32 -6.89 4.97 12.56
C PHE A 32 -6.15 4.61 13.84
N GLU A 33 -4.83 4.76 13.85
CA GLU A 33 -4.01 4.55 15.06
C GLU A 33 -4.38 5.56 16.14
N GLU A 34 -4.47 6.85 15.81
CA GLU A 34 -4.96 7.90 16.73
C GLU A 34 -6.34 7.56 17.29
N LYS A 35 -7.24 7.05 16.44
CA LYS A 35 -8.58 6.66 16.88
C LYS A 35 -8.59 5.45 17.82
N LEU A 36 -7.69 4.49 17.62
CA LEU A 36 -7.52 3.37 18.56
C LEU A 36 -7.03 3.86 19.92
N GLU A 37 -6.10 4.82 19.95
CA GLU A 37 -5.62 5.42 21.22
C GLU A 37 -6.75 6.09 22.01
N ASP A 38 -7.61 6.87 21.33
CA ASP A 38 -8.81 7.47 21.92
C ASP A 38 -9.74 6.44 22.58
N VAL A 39 -9.88 5.28 21.95
CA VAL A 39 -10.72 4.17 22.42
C VAL A 39 -10.05 3.48 23.61
N ALA A 40 -8.73 3.27 23.58
CA ALA A 40 -7.97 2.67 24.67
C ALA A 40 -8.08 3.47 25.99
N ILE A 41 -8.07 4.79 25.90
CA ILE A 41 -8.15 5.69 27.07
C ILE A 41 -9.46 5.52 27.86
N ARG A 42 -10.54 5.03 27.23
CA ARG A 42 -11.85 4.85 27.87
C ARG A 42 -11.91 3.71 28.89
N SER A 43 -10.79 3.01 29.13
CA SER A 43 -10.67 1.90 30.09
C SER A 43 -11.69 0.78 29.85
N LEU A 44 -11.64 0.22 28.65
CA LEU A 44 -12.57 -0.83 28.20
C LEU A 44 -12.24 -2.20 28.82
N GLY A 45 -13.21 -3.12 28.76
CA GLY A 45 -13.03 -4.49 29.25
C GLY A 45 -11.92 -5.25 28.51
N SER A 46 -11.41 -6.32 29.13
CA SER A 46 -10.28 -7.12 28.61
C SER A 46 -10.47 -7.58 27.16
N ASP A 47 -11.71 -7.94 26.78
CA ASP A 47 -12.02 -8.44 25.44
C ASP A 47 -11.88 -7.38 24.35
N VAL A 48 -12.14 -6.12 24.70
CA VAL A 48 -11.99 -4.98 23.77
C VAL A 48 -10.51 -4.63 23.61
N MET A 49 -9.73 -4.75 24.68
CA MET A 49 -8.29 -4.53 24.64
C MET A 49 -7.57 -5.54 23.74
N ILE A 50 -8.00 -6.81 23.76
CA ILE A 50 -7.48 -7.86 22.86
C ILE A 50 -7.76 -7.52 21.39
N GLN A 51 -8.97 -7.03 21.09
CA GLN A 51 -9.32 -6.62 19.72
C GLN A 51 -8.50 -5.42 19.27
N LEU A 52 -8.30 -4.45 20.15
CA LEU A 52 -7.48 -3.26 19.91
C LEU A 52 -6.02 -3.63 19.57
N GLU A 53 -5.40 -4.50 20.37
CA GLU A 53 -4.06 -5.02 20.09
C GLU A 53 -4.02 -5.78 18.74
N GLY A 54 -5.07 -6.52 18.42
CA GLY A 54 -5.25 -7.15 17.12
C GLY A 54 -5.21 -6.15 15.96
N PHE A 55 -5.90 -5.01 16.09
CA PHE A 55 -5.88 -3.95 15.08
C PHE A 55 -4.52 -3.24 15.00
N GLN A 56 -3.89 -2.92 16.13
CA GLN A 56 -2.54 -2.34 16.14
C GLN A 56 -1.53 -3.25 15.40
N ASN A 57 -1.58 -4.55 15.66
CA ASN A 57 -0.74 -5.52 14.95
C ASN A 57 -0.99 -5.53 13.43
N LYS A 58 -2.26 -5.43 13.01
CA LYS A 58 -2.61 -5.34 11.58
C LYS A 58 -2.08 -4.03 10.95
N ILE A 59 -2.19 -2.89 11.63
CA ILE A 59 -1.63 -1.60 11.17
C ILE A 59 -0.11 -1.70 10.97
N ILE A 60 0.61 -2.28 11.93
CA ILE A 60 2.07 -2.47 11.83
C ILE A 60 2.40 -3.30 10.58
N ARG A 61 1.69 -4.41 10.36
CA ARG A 61 1.87 -5.26 9.17
C ARG A 61 1.58 -4.53 7.86
N GLU A 62 0.53 -3.71 7.82
CA GLU A 62 0.25 -2.88 6.64
C GLU A 62 1.39 -1.91 6.35
N ARG A 63 1.93 -1.22 7.36
CA ARG A 63 3.06 -0.29 7.20
C ARG A 63 4.30 -1.00 6.66
N GLU A 64 4.58 -2.21 7.13
CA GLU A 64 5.66 -3.04 6.59
C GLU A 64 5.47 -3.33 5.09
N VAL A 65 4.28 -3.79 4.70
CA VAL A 65 3.94 -4.11 3.30
C VAL A 65 3.99 -2.85 2.42
N MET A 66 3.43 -1.73 2.88
CA MET A 66 3.54 -0.44 2.19
C MET A 66 5.00 -0.02 1.97
N GLY A 67 5.86 -0.24 2.98
CA GLY A 67 7.30 -0.02 2.87
C GLY A 67 7.94 -0.84 1.75
N GLN A 68 7.64 -2.14 1.69
CA GLN A 68 8.13 -3.05 0.65
C GLN A 68 7.63 -2.66 -0.75
N LEU A 69 6.34 -2.33 -0.89
CA LEU A 69 5.74 -1.90 -2.16
C LEU A 69 6.36 -0.58 -2.65
N ARG A 70 6.56 0.40 -1.76
CA ARG A 70 7.26 1.66 -2.08
C ARG A 70 8.68 1.42 -2.55
N HIS A 71 9.41 0.51 -1.90
CA HIS A 71 10.76 0.15 -2.33
C HIS A 71 10.74 -0.44 -3.74
N ARG A 72 9.84 -1.38 -4.03
CA ARG A 72 9.72 -2.01 -5.35
C ARG A 72 9.34 -1.01 -6.44
N ILE A 73 8.41 -0.10 -6.17
CA ILE A 73 8.05 1.00 -7.06
C ILE A 73 9.30 1.84 -7.38
N ARG A 74 10.08 2.21 -6.36
CA ARG A 74 11.32 2.99 -6.54
C ARG A 74 12.34 2.25 -7.42
N MET A 75 12.52 0.95 -7.20
CA MET A 75 13.43 0.13 -8.02
C MET A 75 12.96 0.06 -9.47
N LYS A 76 11.66 -0.14 -9.70
CA LYS A 76 11.07 -0.16 -11.05
C LYS A 76 11.23 1.17 -11.78
N LYS A 77 11.04 2.30 -11.10
CA LYS A 77 11.29 3.63 -11.69
C LYS A 77 12.76 3.81 -12.10
N ARG A 78 13.71 3.30 -11.32
CA ARG A 78 15.15 3.34 -11.68
C ARG A 78 15.42 2.50 -12.92
N GLU A 79 14.86 1.28 -12.99
CA GLU A 79 14.97 0.41 -14.18
C GLU A 79 14.43 1.10 -15.44
N ILE A 80 13.27 1.77 -15.36
CA ILE A 80 12.68 2.52 -16.49
C ILE A 80 13.58 3.69 -16.92
N ALA A 81 14.14 4.42 -15.96
CA ALA A 81 15.04 5.54 -16.26
C ALA A 81 16.32 5.06 -16.97
N GLN A 82 16.88 3.93 -16.52
CA GLN A 82 18.05 3.31 -17.15
C GLN A 82 17.74 2.80 -18.57
N ALA A 83 16.61 2.12 -18.76
CA ALA A 83 16.20 1.62 -20.08
C ALA A 83 16.00 2.75 -21.11
N LYS A 84 15.51 3.92 -20.68
CA LYS A 84 15.41 5.12 -21.53
C LYS A 84 16.79 5.66 -21.92
N PHE A 85 17.79 5.56 -21.04
CA PHE A 85 19.15 6.02 -21.30
C PHE A 85 19.90 5.07 -22.26
N GLU A 86 19.75 3.75 -22.07
CA GLU A 86 20.49 2.73 -22.82
C GLU A 86 19.88 2.42 -24.21
N ASN A 87 18.73 3.01 -24.58
CA ASN A 87 17.98 2.71 -25.81
C ASN A 87 17.68 1.21 -26.01
N ASN A 88 17.70 0.43 -24.92
CA ASN A 88 17.57 -1.02 -24.95
C ASN A 88 16.35 -1.44 -24.10
N ALA A 89 15.16 -1.21 -24.66
CA ALA A 89 13.87 -1.41 -23.98
C ALA A 89 13.35 -2.85 -24.04
N GLU A 90 14.08 -3.75 -24.69
CA GLU A 90 13.53 -5.02 -25.13
C GLU A 90 13.64 -6.12 -24.06
N VAL A 91 12.46 -6.64 -23.69
CA VAL A 91 12.20 -7.96 -23.09
C VAL A 91 12.21 -8.09 -21.56
N LYS A 92 12.97 -7.34 -20.77
CA LYS A 92 13.06 -7.62 -19.31
C LYS A 92 11.90 -7.11 -18.41
N PHE A 93 10.94 -6.35 -18.95
CA PHE A 93 9.95 -5.64 -18.12
C PHE A 93 8.64 -6.40 -17.85
N HIS A 94 8.22 -7.32 -18.72
CA HIS A 94 6.85 -7.86 -18.67
C HIS A 94 6.58 -8.76 -17.45
N GLU A 95 7.44 -9.76 -17.16
CA GLU A 95 7.15 -10.73 -16.09
C GLU A 95 7.17 -10.10 -14.68
N LYS A 96 8.18 -9.26 -14.38
CA LYS A 96 8.29 -8.61 -13.06
C LYS A 96 7.22 -7.53 -12.83
N GLN A 97 6.60 -7.00 -13.89
CA GLN A 97 5.54 -5.99 -13.79
C GLN A 97 4.20 -6.60 -13.43
N VAL A 98 3.87 -7.79 -13.96
CA VAL A 98 2.64 -8.53 -13.61
C VAL A 98 2.60 -8.75 -12.09
N LEU A 99 3.73 -9.17 -11.50
CA LEU A 99 3.83 -9.40 -10.06
C LEU A 99 3.56 -8.15 -9.20
N LEU A 100 4.16 -7.00 -9.53
CA LEU A 100 3.94 -5.78 -8.74
C LEU A 100 2.49 -5.26 -8.87
N LYS A 101 1.88 -5.38 -10.05
CA LYS A 101 0.49 -5.01 -10.26
C LYS A 101 -0.45 -5.85 -9.40
N ASP A 102 -0.24 -7.16 -9.38
CA ASP A 102 -1.08 -8.09 -8.63
C ASP A 102 -0.91 -7.89 -7.11
N GLU A 103 0.31 -7.66 -6.64
CA GLU A 103 0.57 -7.32 -5.24
C GLU A 103 -0.08 -6.00 -4.82
N MET A 104 0.01 -4.94 -5.65
CA MET A 104 -0.69 -3.68 -5.37
C MET A 104 -2.20 -3.89 -5.30
N LYS A 105 -2.76 -4.69 -6.21
CA LYS A 105 -4.20 -5.01 -6.22
C LYS A 105 -4.62 -5.77 -4.95
N ILE A 106 -3.83 -6.76 -4.54
CA ILE A 106 -4.09 -7.53 -3.33
C ILE A 106 -3.99 -6.62 -2.11
N PHE A 107 -2.95 -5.78 -2.04
CA PHE A 107 -2.76 -4.83 -0.95
C PHE A 107 -3.93 -3.86 -0.82
N VAL A 108 -4.35 -3.20 -1.90
CA VAL A 108 -5.48 -2.26 -1.88
C VAL A 108 -6.76 -2.93 -1.39
N LYS A 109 -7.00 -4.18 -1.79
CA LYS A 109 -8.17 -4.93 -1.31
C LYS A 109 -8.08 -5.20 0.20
N MET A 110 -6.94 -5.72 0.67
CA MET A 110 -6.76 -6.03 2.10
C MET A 110 -6.84 -4.79 2.98
N HIS A 111 -6.30 -3.67 2.51
CA HIS A 111 -6.40 -2.38 3.18
C HIS A 111 -7.85 -1.92 3.32
N TYR A 112 -8.64 -2.05 2.25
CA TYR A 112 -10.06 -1.74 2.31
C TYR A 112 -10.80 -2.63 3.31
N ASP A 113 -10.54 -3.93 3.30
CA ASP A 113 -11.16 -4.88 4.23
C ASP A 113 -10.80 -4.53 5.69
N LEU A 114 -9.53 -4.21 6.00
CA LEU A 114 -9.10 -3.75 7.32
C LEU A 114 -9.80 -2.45 7.74
N LYS A 115 -9.88 -1.49 6.82
CA LYS A 115 -10.52 -0.19 7.05
C LYS A 115 -11.98 -0.37 7.48
N GLU A 116 -12.74 -1.21 6.78
CA GLU A 116 -14.13 -1.50 7.13
C GLU A 116 -14.24 -2.20 8.50
N ASP A 117 -13.40 -3.22 8.77
CA ASP A 117 -13.36 -3.91 10.06
C ASP A 117 -13.12 -2.93 11.23
N MET A 118 -12.21 -1.98 11.05
CA MET A 118 -11.89 -0.96 12.06
C MET A 118 -13.04 0.03 12.25
N MET A 119 -13.66 0.50 11.17
CA MET A 119 -14.82 1.40 11.26
C MET A 119 -15.99 0.75 12.00
N ASP A 120 -16.27 -0.52 11.71
CA ASP A 120 -17.28 -1.30 12.43
C ASP A 120 -16.93 -1.48 13.91
N PHE A 121 -15.65 -1.74 14.22
CA PHE A 121 -15.18 -1.83 15.60
C PHE A 121 -15.38 -0.51 16.36
N PHE A 122 -15.06 0.63 15.74
CA PHE A 122 -15.24 1.93 16.38
C PHE A 122 -16.71 2.22 16.67
N LEU A 123 -17.62 1.92 15.74
CA LEU A 123 -19.05 2.14 15.96
C LEU A 123 -19.63 1.29 17.09
N LYS A 124 -19.11 0.08 17.30
CA LYS A 124 -19.54 -0.84 18.36
C LYS A 124 -19.00 -0.46 19.74
N ASN A 125 -17.87 0.24 19.79
CA ASN A 125 -17.14 0.55 21.03
C ASN A 125 -17.06 2.07 21.28
N LEU A 126 -18.06 2.83 20.81
CA LEU A 126 -18.28 4.24 21.13
C LEU A 126 -18.76 4.42 22.58
#